data_AF-A0A1H9UGX1-F1
#
_entry.id   AF-A0A1H9UGX1-F1
#
_cell.length_a   1.000
_cell.length_b   1.000
_cell.length_c   1.000
_cell.angle_alpha   90.00
_cell.angle_beta   90.00
_cell.angle_gamma   90.00
#
_symmetry.space_group_name_H-M   'P 1'
#
loop_
_entity.id
_entity.type
_entity.pdbx_description
1 polymer ?
#
loop_
_entity_poly.entity_id
_entity_poly.type
_entity_poly.pdbx_seq_one_letter_code
_entity_poly.pdbx_strand_id
1 'polypeptide(L)'
;MVESIIELDKRLFEKLNQHYYLEALDPITVFLTAISEVGLFWWVVVGLLFLCHKRVGGFAAGRTLALSVGIVFILQAVINQFVPRPRPPLSEEGVRLLVDPPLSSSFPSAHAATSFAAMTTLVYFFQAPSTGLFR
;
A
#
# COMPACT_ATOMS: atom_id res chain seq x y z
N MET A 1 5.34 -25.31 -10.12
CA MET A 1 5.32 -23.93 -10.68
C MET A 1 5.06 -22.93 -9.57
N VAL A 2 4.03 -23.16 -8.75
CA VAL A 2 3.72 -22.35 -7.56
C VAL A 2 4.88 -22.36 -6.56
N GLU A 3 5.51 -23.51 -6.36
CA GLU A 3 6.65 -23.69 -5.47
C GLU A 3 7.84 -22.81 -5.88
N SER A 4 8.08 -22.70 -7.19
CA SER A 4 9.14 -21.84 -7.74
C SER A 4 8.88 -20.36 -7.47
N ILE A 5 7.61 -19.93 -7.49
CA ILE A 5 7.21 -18.55 -7.17
C ILE A 5 7.40 -18.28 -5.68
N ILE A 6 7.00 -19.22 -4.81
CA ILE A 6 7.18 -19.10 -3.36
C ILE A 6 8.67 -19.02 -3.00
N GLU A 7 9.49 -19.88 -3.60
CA GLU A 7 10.94 -19.89 -3.39
C GLU A 7 11.58 -18.57 -3.85
N LEU A 8 11.14 -18.03 -5.00
CA LEU A 8 11.61 -16.74 -5.48
C LEU A 8 11.23 -15.61 -4.53
N ASP A 9 9.98 -15.59 -4.05
CA ASP A 9 9.48 -14.59 -3.08
C ASP A 9 10.30 -14.61 -1.78
N LYS A 10 10.58 -15.80 -1.23
CA LYS A 10 11.43 -15.97 -0.05
C LYS A 10 12.84 -15.43 -0.27
N ARG A 11 13.50 -15.82 -1.37
CA ARG A 11 14.87 -15.36 -1.69
C ARG A 11 14.94 -13.85 -1.88
N LEU A 12 13.91 -13.25 -2.49
CA LEU A 12 13.83 -11.80 -2.65
C LEU A 12 13.66 -11.12 -1.29
N PHE A 13 12.77 -11.65 -0.43
CA PHE A 13 12.58 -11.15 0.92
C PHE A 13 13.88 -11.19 1.74
N GLU A 14 14.58 -12.33 1.78
CA GLU A 14 15.85 -12.49 2.49
C GLU A 14 16.91 -11.48 2.03
N LYS A 15 17.07 -11.33 0.71
CA LYS A 15 18.00 -10.35 0.14
C LYS A 15 17.65 -8.93 0.55
N LEU A 16 16.38 -8.53 0.45
CA LEU A 16 15.95 -7.18 0.82
C LEU A 16 16.08 -6.93 2.32
N ASN A 17 15.71 -7.91 3.15
CA ASN A 17 15.67 -7.79 4.60
C ASN A 17 17.07 -7.82 5.24
N GLN A 18 17.99 -8.62 4.69
CA GLN A 18 19.31 -8.86 5.29
C GLN A 18 20.47 -8.17 4.57
N HIS A 19 20.37 -7.91 3.25
CA HIS A 19 21.51 -7.42 2.46
C HIS A 19 21.30 -6.02 1.88
N TYR A 20 20.07 -5.64 1.53
CA TYR A 20 19.78 -4.36 0.86
C TYR A 20 19.03 -3.36 1.74
N TYR A 21 18.99 -3.56 3.06
CA TYR A 21 18.42 -2.58 3.97
C TYR A 21 19.40 -1.42 4.20
N LEU A 22 18.85 -0.26 4.54
CA LEU A 22 19.61 0.91 4.96
C LEU A 22 19.03 1.38 6.29
N GLU A 23 19.83 1.33 7.35
CA GLU A 23 19.38 1.72 8.71
C GLU A 23 18.83 3.15 8.76
N ALA A 24 19.43 4.05 7.98
CA ALA A 24 18.98 5.43 7.86
C ALA A 24 17.55 5.57 7.29
N LEU A 25 17.03 4.57 6.58
CA LEU A 25 15.68 4.57 6.03
C LEU A 25 14.64 3.91 6.95
N ASP A 26 15.05 3.21 8.01
CA ASP A 26 14.07 2.53 8.88
C ASP A 26 13.07 3.49 9.54
N PRO A 27 13.47 4.68 10.04
CA PRO A 27 12.49 5.60 10.61
C PRO A 27 11.44 6.03 9.58
N ILE A 28 11.85 6.15 8.30
CA ILE A 28 10.96 6.52 7.20
C ILE A 28 10.01 5.36 6.89
N THR A 29 10.50 4.11 6.81
CA THR A 29 9.63 2.95 6.53
C THR A 29 8.64 2.73 7.66
N VAL A 30 9.06 2.84 8.93
CA VAL A 30 8.18 2.77 10.11
C VAL A 30 7.10 3.86 10.05
N PHE A 31 7.49 5.12 9.77
CA PHE A 31 6.56 6.24 9.65
C PHE A 31 5.52 6.03 8.53
N LEU A 32 5.96 5.58 7.36
CA LEU A 32 5.08 5.28 6.23
C LEU A 32 4.10 4.15 6.55
N THR A 33 4.56 3.10 7.24
CA THR A 33 3.69 2.02 7.70
C THR A 33 2.66 2.53 8.71
N ALA A 34 3.08 3.34 9.70
CA ALA A 34 2.18 3.88 10.72
C ALA A 34 1.06 4.75 10.12
N ILE A 35 1.38 5.61 9.15
CA ILE A 35 0.37 6.44 8.45
C ILE A 35 -0.63 5.57 7.67
N SER A 36 -0.14 4.45 7.13
CA SER A 36 -0.92 3.59 6.26
C SER A 36 -1.75 2.56 7.05
N GLU A 37 -1.39 2.25 8.30
CA GLU A 37 -1.91 1.14 9.12
C GLU A 37 -3.44 1.00 9.10
N VAL A 38 -4.16 2.12 9.23
CA VAL A 38 -5.63 2.13 9.32
C VAL A 38 -6.30 2.62 8.02
N GLY A 39 -5.53 2.94 6.98
CA GLY A 39 -6.05 3.59 5.77
C GLY A 39 -6.60 5.00 6.02
N LEU A 40 -6.47 5.53 7.25
CA LEU A 40 -6.93 6.86 7.67
C LEU A 40 -6.35 7.96 6.79
N PHE A 41 -5.10 7.80 6.34
CA PHE A 41 -4.46 8.71 5.40
C PHE A 41 -5.34 8.99 4.17
N TRP A 42 -5.85 7.94 3.52
CA TRP A 42 -6.67 8.11 2.32
C TRP A 42 -8.02 8.73 2.62
N TRP A 43 -8.61 8.44 3.79
CA TRP A 43 -9.85 9.09 4.22
C TRP A 43 -9.67 10.59 4.51
N VAL A 44 -8.52 10.99 5.05
CA VAL A 44 -8.16 12.41 5.19
C VAL A 44 -8.04 13.07 3.82
N VAL A 45 -7.37 12.43 2.85
CA VAL A 45 -7.27 12.94 1.47
C VAL A 45 -8.65 13.10 0.82
N VAL A 46 -9.55 12.13 0.99
CA VAL A 46 -10.95 12.22 0.54
C VAL A 46 -11.65 13.43 1.17
N GLY A 47 -11.51 13.62 2.48
CA GLY A 47 -12.08 14.77 3.18
C GLY A 47 -11.57 16.11 2.63
N LEU A 48 -10.26 16.22 2.39
CA LEU A 48 -9.65 17.41 1.80
C LEU A 48 -10.16 17.68 0.38
N LEU A 49 -10.33 16.64 -0.45
CA LEU A 49 -10.88 16.78 -1.80
C LEU A 49 -12.33 17.27 -1.80
N PHE A 50 -13.13 16.85 -0.82
CA PHE A 50 -14.50 17.35 -0.66
C PHE A 50 -14.53 18.79 -0.13
N LEU A 51 -13.70 19.15 0.85
CA LEU A 51 -13.62 20.52 1.36
C LEU A 51 -13.18 21.51 0.27
N CYS A 52 -12.19 21.11 -0.54
CA CYS A 52 -11.63 21.95 -1.60
C CYS A 52 -12.35 21.80 -2.95
N HIS A 53 -13.50 21.12 -3.02
CA HIS A 53 -14.11 20.70 -4.28
C HIS A 53 -14.38 21.83 -5.27
N LYS A 54 -14.74 23.03 -4.80
CA LYS A 54 -15.00 24.21 -5.66
C LYS A 54 -13.73 24.79 -6.29
N ARG A 55 -12.55 24.55 -5.70
CA ARG A 55 -11.27 25.10 -6.18
C ARG A 55 -10.54 24.18 -7.14
N VAL A 56 -10.64 22.87 -6.90
CA VAL A 56 -9.84 21.87 -7.64
C VAL A 56 -10.69 20.84 -8.40
N GLY A 57 -12.01 21.02 -8.48
CA GLY A 57 -12.91 20.01 -9.08
C GLY A 57 -12.93 18.69 -8.29
N GLY A 58 -12.55 18.73 -7.00
CA GLY A 58 -12.23 17.56 -6.18
C GLY A 58 -13.43 16.66 -5.83
N PHE A 59 -14.67 17.01 -6.17
CA PHE A 59 -15.83 16.21 -5.80
C PHE A 59 -15.86 14.85 -6.52
N ALA A 60 -15.63 14.84 -7.84
CA ALA A 60 -15.59 13.60 -8.62
C ALA A 60 -14.38 12.74 -8.22
N ALA A 61 -13.21 13.38 -8.05
CA ALA A 61 -11.99 12.72 -7.61
C ALA A 61 -12.15 12.10 -6.21
N GLY A 62 -12.69 12.85 -5.25
CA GLY A 62 -12.91 12.40 -3.87
C GLY A 62 -13.90 11.24 -3.79
N ARG A 63 -15.00 11.29 -4.56
CA ARG A 63 -15.97 10.19 -4.62
C ARG A 63 -15.36 8.92 -5.21
N THR A 64 -14.65 9.03 -6.33
CA THR A 64 -14.00 7.87 -6.96
C THR A 64 -12.90 7.31 -6.06
N LEU A 65 -12.14 8.18 -5.39
CA LEU A 65 -11.10 7.78 -4.44
C LEU A 65 -11.70 6.98 -3.29
N ALA A 66 -12.74 7.51 -2.65
CA ALA A 66 -13.45 6.82 -1.57
C ALA A 66 -13.98 5.45 -1.98
N LEU A 67 -14.60 5.36 -3.17
CA LEU A 67 -15.09 4.09 -3.73
C LEU A 67 -13.94 3.10 -3.99
N SER A 68 -12.85 3.55 -4.61
CA SER A 68 -11.71 2.69 -4.94
C SER A 68 -11.06 2.10 -3.68
N VAL A 69 -10.79 2.94 -2.67
CA VAL A 69 -10.19 2.53 -1.41
C VAL A 69 -11.13 1.61 -0.64
N GLY A 70 -12.43 1.93 -0.58
CA GLY A 70 -13.44 1.11 0.06
C GLY A 70 -13.58 -0.28 -0.59
N ILE A 71 -13.63 -0.35 -1.91
CA ILE A 71 -13.70 -1.63 -2.65
C ILE A 71 -12.45 -2.48 -2.37
N VAL A 72 -11.26 -1.88 -2.44
CA VAL A 72 -10.02 -2.61 -2.17
C VAL A 72 -9.97 -3.13 -0.74
N PHE A 73 -10.43 -2.36 0.24
CA PHE A 73 -10.50 -2.80 1.63
C PHE A 73 -11.44 -4.00 1.80
N ILE A 74 -12.61 -3.97 1.18
CA ILE A 74 -13.56 -5.09 1.18
C ILE A 74 -12.94 -6.32 0.51
N LEU A 75 -12.36 -6.15 -0.69
CA LEU A 75 -11.72 -7.25 -1.42
C LEU A 75 -10.57 -7.87 -0.62
N GLN A 76 -9.76 -7.06 0.04
CA GLN A 76 -8.68 -7.53 0.90
C GLN A 76 -9.23 -8.33 2.09
N ALA A 77 -10.27 -7.84 2.76
CA ALA A 77 -10.91 -8.57 3.86
C ALA A 77 -11.46 -9.92 3.41
N VAL A 78 -12.06 -9.99 2.22
CA VAL A 78 -12.59 -11.23 1.62
C VAL A 78 -11.45 -12.18 1.23
N ILE A 79 -10.48 -11.73 0.44
CA ILE A 79 -9.38 -12.58 -0.07
C ILE A 79 -8.53 -13.13 1.06
N ASN A 80 -8.29 -12.34 2.11
CA ASN A 80 -7.53 -12.76 3.30
C ASN A 80 -8.11 -14.03 3.94
N GLN A 81 -9.44 -14.22 3.90
CA GLN A 81 -10.08 -15.45 4.42
C GLN A 81 -9.86 -16.68 3.52
N PHE A 82 -9.67 -16.48 2.22
CA PHE A 82 -9.48 -17.57 1.26
C PHE A 82 -8.01 -17.96 1.06
N VAL A 83 -7.07 -17.04 1.32
CA VAL A 83 -5.64 -17.25 1.10
C VAL A 83 -4.87 -16.93 2.40
N PRO A 84 -4.91 -17.83 3.39
CA PRO A 84 -4.11 -17.69 4.60
C PRO A 84 -2.63 -17.93 4.25
N ARG A 85 -1.82 -16.86 4.29
CA ARG A 85 -0.37 -16.93 4.05
C ARG A 85 0.38 -16.43 5.29
N PRO A 86 1.23 -17.26 5.94
CA PRO A 86 2.02 -16.82 7.08
C PRO A 86 2.97 -15.68 6.68
N ARG A 87 3.18 -14.73 7.61
CA ARG A 87 4.13 -13.63 7.39
C ARG A 87 5.56 -14.16 7.56
N PRO A 88 6.56 -13.57 6.87
CA PRO A 88 7.95 -14.01 6.98
C PRO A 88 8.48 -14.16 8.42
N PRO A 89 8.16 -13.26 9.39
CA PRO A 89 8.62 -13.44 10.78
C PRO A 89 8.11 -14.70 11.49
N LEU A 90 7.04 -15.32 10.97
CA LEU A 90 6.46 -16.55 11.52
C LEU A 90 6.96 -17.81 10.80
N SER A 91 7.63 -17.67 9.65
CA SER A 91 8.05 -18.80 8.80
C SER A 91 9.54 -18.86 8.52
N GLU A 92 10.27 -17.76 8.67
CA GLU A 92 11.70 -17.66 8.39
C GLU A 92 12.47 -17.26 9.66
N GLU A 93 13.69 -17.76 9.82
CA GLU A 93 14.58 -17.41 10.94
C GLU A 93 15.44 -16.18 10.61
N GLY A 94 15.89 -15.45 11.64
CA GLY A 94 16.80 -14.31 11.45
C GLY A 94 16.19 -13.10 10.75
N VAL A 95 14.86 -12.96 10.78
CA VAL A 95 14.15 -11.83 10.18
C VAL A 95 14.41 -10.55 10.97
N ARG A 96 14.89 -9.52 10.28
CA ARG A 96 15.00 -8.16 10.81
C ARG A 96 13.63 -7.51 10.87
N LEU A 97 13.04 -7.48 12.06
CA LEU A 97 11.70 -6.95 12.32
C LEU A 97 11.79 -5.49 12.82
N LEU A 98 11.12 -4.58 12.11
CA LEU A 98 11.07 -3.14 12.49
C LEU A 98 9.80 -2.76 13.25
N VAL A 99 8.69 -3.47 13.00
CA VAL A 99 7.38 -3.25 13.60
C VAL A 99 6.74 -4.61 13.90
N ASP A 100 5.89 -4.68 14.92
CA ASP A 100 5.23 -5.93 15.27
C ASP A 100 4.38 -6.47 14.12
N PRO A 101 4.41 -7.79 13.86
CA PRO A 101 3.60 -8.37 12.81
C PRO A 101 2.12 -8.31 13.22
N PRO A 102 1.24 -7.72 12.41
CA PRO A 102 -0.19 -7.75 12.70
C PRO A 102 -0.73 -9.16 12.50
N LEU A 103 -1.84 -9.45 13.18
CA LEU A 103 -2.50 -10.76 13.20
C LEU A 103 -3.13 -11.19 11.87
N SER A 104 -3.16 -10.30 10.87
CA SER A 104 -3.76 -10.56 9.55
C SER A 104 -2.81 -11.27 8.59
N SER A 105 -3.35 -12.01 7.61
CA SER A 105 -2.55 -12.65 6.55
C SER A 105 -1.63 -11.67 5.84
N SER A 106 -0.52 -12.18 5.30
CA SER A 106 0.40 -11.41 4.45
C SER A 106 -0.16 -11.11 3.07
N PHE A 107 -1.17 -11.86 2.59
CA PHE A 107 -1.67 -11.77 1.23
C PHE A 107 -3.17 -11.44 1.14
N PRO A 108 -3.57 -10.49 0.26
CA PRO A 108 -2.74 -9.46 -0.39
C PRO A 108 -2.35 -8.35 0.60
N SER A 109 -1.30 -7.57 0.28
CA SER A 109 -0.92 -6.41 1.10
C SER A 109 -1.98 -5.30 1.01
N ALA A 110 -2.63 -5.01 2.15
CA ALA A 110 -3.65 -3.96 2.24
C ALA A 110 -3.09 -2.58 1.89
N HIS A 111 -1.92 -2.24 2.42
CA HIS A 111 -1.25 -0.96 2.19
C HIS A 111 -0.87 -0.76 0.73
N ALA A 112 -0.29 -1.78 0.09
CA ALA A 112 0.08 -1.70 -1.31
C ALA A 112 -1.15 -1.57 -2.20
N ALA A 113 -2.17 -2.41 -1.98
CA ALA A 113 -3.38 -2.40 -2.80
C ALA A 113 -4.15 -1.08 -2.68
N THR A 114 -4.38 -0.58 -1.46
CA THR A 114 -5.11 0.67 -1.23
C THR A 114 -4.32 1.87 -1.75
N SER A 115 -3.00 1.92 -1.56
CA SER A 115 -2.16 3.02 -2.05
C SER A 115 -2.10 3.06 -3.57
N PHE A 116 -2.03 1.90 -4.22
CA PHE A 116 -2.01 1.83 -5.68
C PHE A 116 -3.35 2.27 -6.28
N ALA A 117 -4.48 1.81 -5.72
CA ALA A 117 -5.81 2.23 -6.15
C ALA A 117 -6.03 3.74 -5.95
N ALA A 118 -5.61 4.25 -4.80
CA ALA A 118 -5.71 5.67 -4.48
C ALA A 118 -4.87 6.54 -5.43
N MET A 119 -3.59 6.21 -5.62
CA MET A 119 -2.72 6.96 -6.51
C MET A 119 -3.16 6.88 -7.97
N THR A 120 -3.62 5.72 -8.43
CA THR A 120 -4.18 5.58 -9.79
C THR A 120 -5.36 6.52 -9.99
N THR A 121 -6.25 6.60 -9.01
CA THR A 121 -7.39 7.53 -9.04
C THR A 121 -6.92 8.98 -9.07
N LEU A 122 -5.98 9.35 -8.19
CA LEU A 122 -5.47 10.72 -8.13
C LEU A 122 -4.77 11.14 -9.42
N VAL A 123 -3.92 10.28 -10.00
CA VAL A 123 -3.23 10.57 -11.28
C VAL A 123 -4.22 10.71 -12.43
N TYR A 124 -5.30 9.92 -12.45
CA TYR A 124 -6.32 10.02 -13.48
C TYR A 124 -7.03 11.39 -13.46
N PHE A 125 -7.38 11.89 -12.27
CA PHE A 125 -8.07 13.17 -12.10
C PHE A 125 -7.14 14.39 -12.10
N PHE A 126 -5.92 14.24 -11.60
CA PHE A 126 -4.92 15.30 -11.44
C PHE A 126 -3.66 14.94 -12.21
N GLN A 127 -3.79 14.88 -13.54
CA GLN A 127 -2.63 14.72 -14.40
C GLN A 127 -1.66 15.89 -14.17
N ALA A 128 -0.37 15.60 -14.04
CA ALA A 128 0.64 16.66 -14.04
C ALA A 128 0.44 17.50 -15.32
N PRO A 129 0.63 18.84 -15.26
CA PRO A 129 0.70 19.64 -16.47
C PRO A 129 1.67 18.95 -17.41
N SER A 130 1.27 18.70 -18.66
CA SER A 130 2.22 18.29 -19.67
C SER A 130 3.24 19.41 -19.77
N THR A 131 4.36 19.28 -19.06
CA THR A 131 5.54 20.10 -19.32
C THR A 131 5.84 19.88 -20.79
N GLY A 132 5.59 20.88 -21.62
CA GLY A 132 5.81 20.87 -23.07
C GLY A 132 7.29 20.77 -23.45
N LEU A 133 8.10 20.07 -22.65
CA LEU A 133 9.52 19.84 -22.87
C LEU A 133 9.80 18.76 -23.93
N PHE A 134 8.77 18.09 -24.45
CA PHE A 134 8.88 17.08 -25.52
C PHE A 134 7.75 17.22 -26.55
N ARG A 135 7.55 18.44 -27.07
CA ARG A 135 6.83 18.65 -28.33
C ARG A 135 7.72 19.41 -29.30
#